data_AF-A0A2N3FUS5-F1
#
_entry.id   AF-A0A2N3FUS5-F1
#
_cell.length_a   1.000
_cell.length_b   1.000
_cell.length_c   1.000
_cell.angle_alpha   90.00
_cell.angle_beta   90.00
_cell.angle_gamma   90.00
#
_symmetry.space_group_name_H-M   'P 1'
#
loop_
_entity.id
_entity.type
_entity.pdbx_description
1 polymer ?
#
loop_
_entity_poly.entity_id
_entity_poly.type
_entity_poly.pdbx_seq_one_letter_code
_entity_poly.pdbx_strand_id
1 'polypeptide(L)'
;MATADEVLEFIAVDGVRSQELARLLPFQRAVFACCCAQRLLDAKDAGGDHPLAQRAVRLAWDLALGDSTEDPEPVLDELEALGEELDQDALAASFYALATAARGGAETAAWAGQRGTDHAFELLDRSDRSYRPLEVDAIDPIVQREYLAQRSDLDRVSSAESSSSLAELRLH
;
A
#
# COMPACT_ATOMS: atom_id res chain seq x y z
N MET A 1 -11.42 -18.09 -2.42
CA MET A 1 -10.30 -17.65 -3.29
C MET A 1 -10.93 -16.90 -4.44
N ALA A 2 -10.37 -15.75 -4.80
CA ALA A 2 -10.81 -14.98 -5.95
C ALA A 2 -10.31 -15.67 -7.23
N THR A 3 -10.98 -15.40 -8.35
CA THR A 3 -10.52 -15.84 -9.66
C THR A 3 -9.30 -15.03 -10.09
N ALA A 4 -8.55 -15.54 -11.07
CA ALA A 4 -7.42 -14.81 -11.66
C ALA A 4 -7.87 -13.45 -12.21
N ASP A 5 -8.99 -13.43 -12.94
CA ASP A 5 -9.54 -12.21 -13.56
C ASP A 5 -9.89 -11.17 -12.49
N GLU A 6 -10.52 -11.57 -11.39
CA GLU A 6 -10.86 -10.67 -10.27
C GLU A 6 -9.60 -10.03 -9.65
N VAL A 7 -8.52 -10.79 -9.49
CA VAL A 7 -7.26 -10.26 -8.97
C VAL A 7 -6.60 -9.32 -9.98
N LEU A 8 -6.51 -9.74 -11.24
CA LEU A 8 -5.85 -8.96 -12.29
C LEU A 8 -6.59 -7.64 -12.59
N GLU A 9 -7.93 -7.66 -12.61
CA GLU A 9 -8.75 -6.46 -12.76
C GLU A 9 -8.59 -5.51 -11.57
N PHE A 10 -8.41 -6.06 -10.36
CA PHE A 10 -8.21 -5.27 -9.16
C PHE A 10 -6.85 -4.55 -9.13
N ILE A 11 -5.76 -5.25 -9.47
CA ILE A 11 -4.39 -4.72 -9.35
C ILE A 11 -3.96 -3.86 -10.54
N ALA A 12 -4.68 -3.89 -11.66
CA ALA A 12 -4.35 -3.07 -12.82
C ALA A 12 -4.27 -1.57 -12.45
N VAL A 13 -3.39 -0.82 -13.11
CA VAL A 13 -3.12 0.61 -12.84
C VAL A 13 -4.42 1.45 -12.90
N ASP A 14 -5.28 1.20 -13.88
CA ASP A 14 -6.61 1.80 -14.02
C ASP A 14 -7.75 0.87 -13.55
N GLY A 15 -7.39 -0.16 -12.79
CA GLY A 15 -8.25 -1.23 -12.34
C GLY A 15 -9.22 -0.84 -11.23
N VAL A 16 -9.92 -1.84 -10.69
CA VAL A 16 -10.97 -1.66 -9.67
C VAL A 16 -10.44 -0.89 -8.46
N ARG A 17 -9.23 -1.21 -7.98
CA ARG A 17 -8.61 -0.53 -6.83
C ARG A 17 -8.54 0.98 -7.03
N SER A 18 -7.98 1.43 -8.15
CA SER A 18 -7.80 2.86 -8.44
C SER A 18 -9.14 3.59 -8.55
N GLN A 19 -10.15 2.94 -9.15
CA GLN A 19 -11.50 3.50 -9.28
C GLN A 19 -12.23 3.59 -7.93
N GLU A 20 -12.06 2.60 -7.05
CA GLU A 20 -12.64 2.62 -5.70
C GLU A 20 -11.96 3.68 -4.83
N LEU A 21 -10.62 3.75 -4.85
CA LEU A 21 -9.85 4.78 -4.13
C LEU A 21 -10.26 6.20 -4.54
N ALA A 22 -10.54 6.42 -5.83
CA ALA A 22 -11.02 7.71 -6.33
C ALA A 22 -12.36 8.15 -5.71
N ARG A 23 -13.18 7.22 -5.20
CA ARG A 23 -14.47 7.51 -4.56
C ARG A 23 -14.36 7.75 -3.04
N LEU A 24 -13.23 7.37 -2.45
CA LEU A 24 -12.99 7.54 -1.02
C LEU A 24 -12.65 9.00 -0.64
N LEU A 25 -12.87 9.34 0.62
CA LEU A 25 -12.40 10.57 1.25
C LEU A 25 -10.87 10.56 1.41
N PRO A 26 -10.22 11.73 1.47
CA PRO A 26 -8.75 11.81 1.58
C PRO A 26 -8.16 10.97 2.73
N PHE A 27 -8.75 11.04 3.93
CA PHE A 27 -8.26 10.26 5.08
C PHE A 27 -8.44 8.74 4.88
N GLN A 28 -9.52 8.30 4.22
CA GLN A 28 -9.74 6.87 3.94
C GLN A 28 -8.68 6.34 2.97
N ARG A 29 -8.31 7.13 1.94
CA ARG A 29 -7.21 6.81 1.01
C ARG A 29 -5.88 6.71 1.74
N ALA A 30 -5.61 7.66 2.63
CA ALA A 30 -4.39 7.69 3.43
C ALA A 30 -4.29 6.47 4.34
N VAL A 31 -5.37 6.12 5.05
CA VAL A 31 -5.42 4.91 5.89
C VAL A 31 -5.19 3.64 5.06
N PHE A 32 -5.83 3.50 3.89
CA PHE A 32 -5.58 2.38 2.99
C PHE A 32 -4.10 2.28 2.61
N ALA A 33 -3.49 3.39 2.19
CA ALA A 33 -2.08 3.43 1.82
C ALA A 33 -1.17 3.07 3.00
N CYS A 34 -1.53 3.50 4.22
CA CYS A 34 -0.81 3.15 5.43
C CYS A 34 -0.91 1.66 5.77
N CYS A 35 -2.07 1.01 5.59
CA CYS A 35 -2.20 -0.44 5.75
C CYS A 35 -1.27 -1.21 4.79
N CYS A 36 -1.23 -0.78 3.52
CA CYS A 36 -0.34 -1.38 2.51
C CYS A 36 1.14 -1.22 2.88
N ALA A 37 1.55 -0.01 3.28
CA ALA A 37 2.93 0.25 3.69
C ALA A 37 3.30 -0.52 4.98
N GLN A 38 2.40 -0.58 5.97
CA GLN A 38 2.63 -1.30 7.23
C GLN A 38 2.87 -2.79 6.99
N ARG A 39 2.09 -3.44 6.12
CA ARG A 39 2.34 -4.86 5.77
C ARG A 39 3.72 -5.10 5.19
N LEU A 40 4.23 -4.16 4.38
CA LEU A 40 5.60 -4.25 3.85
C LEU A 40 6.66 -3.94 4.91
N LEU A 41 6.39 -3.04 5.87
CA LEU A 41 7.29 -2.86 7.01
C LEU A 41 7.41 -4.14 7.86
N ASP A 42 6.32 -4.89 8.01
CA ASP A 42 6.29 -6.14 8.78
C ASP A 42 6.85 -7.35 7.99
N ALA A 43 6.99 -7.23 6.67
CA ALA A 43 7.58 -8.24 5.81
C ALA A 43 9.11 -8.20 5.91
N LYS A 44 9.71 -9.31 6.38
CA LYS A 44 11.16 -9.41 6.64
C LYS A 44 12.04 -9.11 5.43
N ASP A 45 11.55 -9.42 4.23
CA ASP A 45 12.35 -9.36 3.00
C ASP A 45 12.04 -8.12 2.14
N ALA A 46 11.17 -7.22 2.61
CA ALA A 46 10.73 -6.03 1.87
C ALA A 46 11.53 -4.75 2.18
N GLY A 47 12.51 -4.81 3.10
CA GLY A 47 13.28 -3.64 3.54
C GLY A 47 12.64 -2.80 4.65
N GLY A 48 11.72 -3.39 5.43
CA GLY A 48 10.95 -2.71 6.49
C GLY A 48 11.75 -2.16 7.68
N ASP A 49 13.00 -2.57 7.83
CA ASP A 49 13.89 -2.09 8.91
C ASP A 49 14.45 -0.68 8.66
N HIS A 50 14.20 -0.08 7.49
CA HIS A 50 14.71 1.25 7.17
C HIS A 50 14.08 2.33 8.07
N PRO A 51 14.85 3.10 8.87
CA PRO A 51 14.30 4.05 9.84
C PRO A 51 13.41 5.13 9.21
N LEU A 52 13.75 5.56 7.99
CA LEU A 52 12.97 6.57 7.27
C LEU A 52 11.62 6.04 6.79
N ALA A 53 11.54 4.76 6.41
CA ALA A 53 10.28 4.12 6.02
C ALA A 53 9.33 4.05 7.23
N GLN A 54 9.85 3.61 8.38
CA GLN A 54 9.10 3.57 9.64
C GLN A 54 8.66 4.97 10.10
N ARG A 55 9.52 5.99 9.95
CA ARG A 55 9.18 7.39 10.27
C ARG A 55 8.04 7.87 9.37
N ALA A 56 8.15 7.64 8.07
CA ALA A 56 7.15 8.07 7.10
C ALA A 56 5.78 7.42 7.34
N VAL A 57 5.72 6.10 7.59
CA VAL A 57 4.45 5.41 7.88
C VAL A 57 3.84 5.89 9.20
N ARG A 58 4.65 6.11 10.25
CA ARG A 58 4.14 6.69 11.51
C ARG A 58 3.51 8.06 11.29
N LEU A 59 4.21 8.96 10.60
CA LEU A 59 3.72 10.30 10.31
C LEU A 59 2.48 10.25 9.40
N ALA A 60 2.45 9.37 8.41
CA ALA A 60 1.30 9.17 7.54
C ALA A 60 0.05 8.75 8.33
N TRP A 61 0.19 7.81 9.28
CA TRP A 61 -0.88 7.43 10.19
C TRP A 61 -1.36 8.61 11.03
N ASP A 62 -0.44 9.35 11.65
CA ASP A 62 -0.79 10.48 12.51
C ASP A 62 -1.52 11.58 11.72
N LEU A 63 -1.11 11.86 10.49
CA LEU A 63 -1.78 12.81 9.59
C LEU A 63 -3.15 12.30 9.13
N ALA A 64 -3.25 11.03 8.73
CA ALA A 64 -4.50 10.42 8.27
C ALA A 64 -5.56 10.40 9.38
N LEU A 65 -5.13 10.22 10.63
CA LEU A 65 -6.03 10.18 11.79
C LEU A 65 -6.37 11.57 12.34
N GLY A 66 -5.60 12.60 11.97
CA GLY A 66 -5.73 13.96 12.48
C GLY A 66 -5.02 14.18 13.83
N ASP A 67 -4.09 13.29 14.18
CA ASP A 67 -3.33 13.30 15.43
C ASP A 67 -2.06 14.18 15.34
N SER A 68 -1.67 14.59 14.13
CA SER A 68 -0.50 15.44 13.89
C SER A 68 -0.80 16.60 12.94
N THR A 69 -0.06 17.69 13.13
CA THR A 69 0.04 18.82 12.19
C THR A 69 1.49 19.04 11.74
N GLU A 70 2.36 18.06 11.95
CA GLU A 70 3.75 18.09 11.47
C GLU A 70 3.77 18.19 9.94
N ASP A 71 4.66 19.03 9.41
CA ASP A 71 4.85 19.17 7.97
C ASP A 71 5.50 17.90 7.40
N PRO A 72 4.83 17.18 6.47
CA PRO A 72 5.39 15.96 5.89
C PRO A 72 6.46 16.20 4.83
N GLU A 73 6.55 17.41 4.26
CA GLU A 73 7.42 17.69 3.11
C GLU A 73 8.91 17.41 3.39
N PRO A 74 9.50 17.74 4.56
CA PRO A 74 10.88 17.36 4.86
C PRO A 74 11.14 15.85 4.83
N VAL A 75 10.18 15.03 5.26
CA VAL A 75 10.33 13.56 5.24
C VAL A 75 10.18 13.02 3.83
N LEU A 76 9.31 13.61 3.01
CA LEU A 76 9.18 13.30 1.59
C LEU A 76 10.47 13.65 0.83
N ASP A 77 11.04 14.84 1.08
CA ASP A 77 12.32 15.26 0.50
C ASP A 77 13.46 14.31 0.88
N GLU A 78 13.53 13.89 2.15
CA GLU A 78 14.51 12.90 2.63
C GLU A 78 14.35 11.55 1.91
N LEU A 79 13.12 11.10 1.64
CA LEU A 79 12.84 9.86 0.91
C LEU A 79 13.20 9.97 -0.58
N GLU A 80 12.86 11.08 -1.22
CA GLU A 80 13.21 11.33 -2.64
C GLU A 80 14.72 11.41 -2.84
N ALA A 81 15.46 11.95 -1.86
CA ALA A 81 16.92 12.05 -1.89
C ALA A 81 17.64 10.68 -1.88
N LEU A 82 16.94 9.59 -1.54
CA LEU A 82 17.49 8.23 -1.63
C LEU A 82 17.72 7.76 -3.08
N GLY A 83 17.08 8.39 -4.06
CA GLY A 83 17.22 8.02 -5.47
C GLY A 83 16.77 6.60 -5.75
N GLU A 84 17.63 5.76 -6.33
CA GLU A 84 17.30 4.38 -6.69
C GLU A 84 16.93 3.51 -5.49
N GLU A 85 17.43 3.82 -4.29
CA GLU A 85 17.08 3.06 -3.08
C GLU A 85 15.60 3.22 -2.68
N LEU A 86 14.95 4.32 -3.10
CA LEU A 86 13.52 4.54 -2.87
C LEU A 86 12.67 3.46 -3.56
N ASP A 87 13.17 2.83 -4.62
CA ASP A 87 12.47 1.78 -5.37
C ASP A 87 12.45 0.42 -4.65
N GLN A 88 12.90 0.33 -3.40
CA GLN A 88 12.62 -0.83 -2.55
C GLN A 88 11.18 -0.79 -2.05
N ASP A 89 10.49 -1.93 -2.00
CA ASP A 89 9.04 -2.00 -1.74
C ASP A 89 8.59 -1.24 -0.50
N ALA A 90 9.24 -1.49 0.64
CA ALA A 90 8.89 -0.82 1.90
C ALA A 90 9.11 0.70 1.84
N LEU A 91 10.19 1.15 1.21
CA LEU A 91 10.51 2.58 1.07
C LEU A 91 9.52 3.28 0.13
N ALA A 92 9.30 2.71 -1.06
CA ALA A 92 8.35 3.21 -2.04
C ALA A 92 6.93 3.28 -1.44
N ALA A 93 6.46 2.20 -0.81
CA ALA A 93 5.14 2.18 -0.19
C ALA A 93 5.00 3.21 0.94
N SER A 94 6.05 3.38 1.75
CA SER A 94 6.08 4.39 2.83
C SER A 94 6.02 5.81 2.28
N PHE A 95 6.75 6.09 1.19
CA PHE A 95 6.69 7.36 0.48
C PHE A 95 5.28 7.63 -0.05
N TYR A 96 4.68 6.67 -0.75
CA TYR A 96 3.33 6.82 -1.30
C TYR A 96 2.28 6.96 -0.20
N ALA A 97 2.42 6.27 0.94
CA ALA A 97 1.53 6.44 2.08
C ALA A 97 1.61 7.87 2.66
N LEU A 98 2.82 8.38 2.90
CA LEU A 98 3.00 9.74 3.41
C LEU A 98 2.53 10.81 2.41
N ALA A 99 2.87 10.65 1.13
CA ALA A 99 2.42 11.56 0.08
C ALA A 99 0.89 11.56 -0.06
N THR A 100 0.25 10.40 0.12
CA THR A 100 -1.22 10.29 0.15
C THR A 100 -1.80 10.99 1.37
N ALA A 101 -1.23 10.81 2.56
CA ALA A 101 -1.68 11.49 3.77
C ALA A 101 -1.55 13.02 3.66
N ALA A 102 -0.48 13.50 3.04
CA ALA A 102 -0.21 14.92 2.84
C ALA A 102 -1.12 15.57 1.78
N ARG A 103 -1.35 14.88 0.65
CA ARG A 103 -1.92 15.48 -0.57
C ARG A 103 -3.26 14.87 -1.01
N GLY A 104 -3.69 13.77 -0.40
CA GLY A 104 -5.00 13.13 -0.62
C GLY A 104 -5.18 12.42 -1.97
N GLY A 105 -4.11 12.16 -2.73
CA GLY A 105 -4.15 11.61 -4.08
C GLY A 105 -4.58 10.14 -4.13
N ALA A 106 -5.62 9.82 -4.92
CA ALA A 106 -6.07 8.43 -5.11
C ALA A 106 -5.07 7.58 -5.90
N GLU A 107 -4.42 8.16 -6.91
CA GLU A 107 -3.35 7.51 -7.67
C GLU A 107 -2.15 7.19 -6.79
N THR A 108 -1.74 8.13 -5.94
CA THR A 108 -0.67 7.94 -4.96
C THR A 108 -1.00 6.80 -3.99
N ALA A 109 -2.25 6.72 -3.51
CA ALA A 109 -2.70 5.63 -2.66
C ALA A 109 -2.66 4.26 -3.38
N ALA A 110 -3.02 4.24 -4.67
CA ALA A 110 -2.98 3.04 -5.49
C ALA A 110 -1.54 2.52 -5.66
N TRP A 111 -0.56 3.42 -5.79
CA TRP A 111 0.86 3.06 -5.85
C TRP A 111 1.36 2.39 -4.57
N ALA A 112 0.91 2.81 -3.39
CA ALA A 112 1.24 2.10 -2.14
C ALA A 112 0.70 0.65 -2.16
N GLY A 113 -0.53 0.45 -2.63
CA GLY A 113 -1.09 -0.89 -2.84
C GLY A 113 -0.36 -1.69 -3.93
N GLN A 114 0.11 -1.03 -4.98
CA GLN A 114 0.86 -1.68 -6.05
C GLN A 114 2.16 -2.28 -5.54
N ARG A 115 2.92 -1.57 -4.69
CA ARG A 115 4.16 -2.12 -4.10
C ARG A 115 3.91 -3.40 -3.31
N GLY A 116 2.82 -3.48 -2.55
CA GLY A 116 2.45 -4.71 -1.84
C GLY A 116 2.15 -5.86 -2.80
N THR A 117 1.49 -5.57 -3.93
CA THR A 117 1.23 -6.55 -4.98
C THR A 117 2.52 -6.99 -5.67
N ASP A 118 3.38 -6.05 -6.09
CA ASP A 118 4.65 -6.35 -6.76
C ASP A 118 5.51 -7.25 -5.88
N HIS A 119 5.65 -6.90 -4.59
CA HIS A 119 6.32 -7.72 -3.59
C HIS A 119 5.77 -9.16 -3.55
N ALA A 120 4.44 -9.32 -3.52
CA ALA A 120 3.81 -10.64 -3.50
C ALA A 120 4.13 -11.48 -4.75
N PHE A 121 4.24 -10.84 -5.93
CA PHE A 121 4.65 -11.50 -7.18
C PHE A 121 6.16 -11.82 -7.22
N GLU A 122 7.00 -11.03 -6.56
CA GLU A 122 8.45 -11.27 -6.46
C GLU A 122 8.79 -12.48 -5.57
N LEU A 123 7.95 -12.76 -4.56
CA LEU A 123 8.11 -13.92 -3.68
C LEU A 123 7.77 -15.27 -4.35
N LEU A 124 7.18 -15.25 -5.55
CA LEU A 124 6.84 -16.47 -6.27
C LEU A 124 8.12 -17.16 -6.75
N ASP A 125 8.22 -18.47 -6.50
CA ASP A 125 9.36 -19.26 -6.98
C ASP A 125 9.33 -19.36 -8.51
N ARG A 126 10.18 -18.56 -9.17
CA ARG A 126 10.40 -18.56 -10.62
C ARG A 126 11.58 -19.45 -11.04
N SER A 127 11.97 -20.41 -10.20
CA SER A 127 13.07 -21.34 -10.49
C SER A 127 12.91 -22.06 -11.84
N ASP A 128 11.67 -22.27 -12.30
CA ASP A 128 11.36 -22.71 -13.65
C ASP A 128 11.09 -21.51 -14.57
N ARG A 129 12.14 -20.93 -15.17
CA ARG A 129 12.15 -19.70 -16.00
C ARG A 129 11.39 -19.80 -17.34
N SER A 130 10.37 -20.64 -17.42
CA SER A 130 9.40 -20.58 -18.51
C SER A 130 8.47 -19.38 -18.29
N TYR A 131 8.05 -18.72 -19.38
CA TYR A 131 7.05 -17.65 -19.31
C TYR A 131 5.75 -18.23 -18.75
N ARG A 132 5.47 -17.97 -17.47
CA ARG A 132 4.22 -18.37 -16.81
C ARG A 132 3.17 -17.28 -17.03
N PRO A 133 1.95 -17.62 -17.47
CA PRO A 133 0.88 -16.63 -17.62
C PRO A 133 0.55 -15.98 -16.26
N LEU A 134 0.27 -14.68 -16.27
CA LEU A 134 -0.03 -13.90 -15.06
C LEU A 134 -1.25 -14.45 -14.31
N GLU A 135 -2.20 -15.05 -15.01
CA GLU A 135 -3.38 -15.69 -14.43
C GLU A 135 -3.02 -16.83 -13.48
N VAL A 136 -1.92 -17.53 -13.74
CA VAL A 136 -1.46 -18.63 -12.89
C VAL A 136 -0.76 -18.12 -11.63
N ASP A 137 -0.04 -17.01 -11.74
CA ASP A 137 0.57 -16.33 -10.59
C ASP A 137 -0.50 -15.63 -9.74
N ALA A 138 -1.54 -15.08 -10.37
CA ALA A 138 -2.64 -14.39 -9.69
C ALA A 138 -3.46 -15.29 -8.76
N ILE A 139 -3.51 -16.60 -9.02
CA ILE A 139 -4.17 -17.59 -8.16
C ILE A 139 -3.25 -18.17 -7.07
N ASP A 140 -1.97 -17.80 -7.07
CA ASP A 140 -1.03 -18.26 -6.05
C ASP A 140 -1.47 -17.78 -4.65
N PRO A 141 -1.40 -18.64 -3.61
CA PRO A 141 -1.79 -18.25 -2.25
C PRO A 141 -1.10 -16.98 -1.71
N ILE A 142 0.12 -16.67 -2.16
CA ILE A 142 0.84 -15.46 -1.74
C ILE A 142 0.15 -14.22 -2.33
N VAL A 143 -0.09 -14.20 -3.64
CA VAL A 143 -0.76 -13.09 -4.33
C VAL A 143 -2.22 -12.95 -3.86
N GLN A 144 -2.92 -14.07 -3.70
CA GLN A 144 -4.31 -14.09 -3.19
C GLN A 144 -4.41 -13.51 -1.78
N ARG A 145 -3.41 -13.75 -0.92
CA ARG A 145 -3.39 -13.18 0.43
C ARG A 145 -3.30 -11.67 0.39
N GLU A 146 -2.41 -11.11 -0.43
CA GLU A 146 -2.28 -9.66 -0.54
C GLU A 146 -3.53 -9.03 -1.17
N TYR A 147 -4.10 -9.64 -2.21
CA TYR A 147 -5.37 -9.22 -2.79
C TYR A 147 -6.49 -9.16 -1.73
N LEU A 148 -6.66 -10.23 -0.95
CA LEU A 148 -7.71 -10.30 0.08
C LEU A 148 -7.48 -9.28 1.20
N ALA A 149 -6.23 -9.03 1.58
CA ALA A 149 -5.88 -8.01 2.56
C ALA A 149 -6.27 -6.61 2.05
N GLN A 150 -5.85 -6.23 0.82
CA GLN A 150 -6.21 -4.94 0.23
C GLN A 150 -7.71 -4.76 0.04
N ARG A 151 -8.44 -5.81 -0.38
CA ARG A 151 -9.90 -5.77 -0.46
C ARG A 151 -10.55 -5.56 0.90
N SER A 152 -10.10 -6.30 1.91
CA SER A 152 -10.59 -6.15 3.28
C SER A 152 -10.33 -4.74 3.82
N ASP A 153 -9.17 -4.15 3.54
CA ASP A 153 -8.87 -2.78 3.94
C ASP A 153 -9.77 -1.78 3.23
N LEU A 154 -9.97 -1.92 1.91
CA LEU A 154 -10.89 -1.07 1.14
C LEU A 154 -12.33 -1.12 1.66
N ASP A 155 -12.83 -2.32 1.96
CA ASP A 155 -14.17 -2.50 2.53
C ASP A 155 -14.28 -1.81 3.89
N ARG A 156 -13.26 -1.93 4.75
CA ARG A 156 -13.23 -1.26 6.07
C ARG A 156 -13.16 0.25 5.92
N VAL A 157 -12.23 0.78 5.13
CA VAL A 157 -12.07 2.24 4.99
C VAL A 157 -13.26 2.89 4.29
N SER A 158 -13.88 2.21 3.32
CA SER A 158 -15.05 2.75 2.60
C SER A 158 -16.29 2.86 3.49
N SER A 159 -16.42 1.98 4.49
CA SER A 159 -17.53 1.99 5.46
C SER A 159 -17.35 3.02 6.60
N ALA A 160 -16.15 3.58 6.76
CA ALA A 160 -15.86 4.47 7.87
C ALA A 160 -16.32 5.91 7.63
N GLU A 161 -17.10 6.43 8.58
CA GLU A 161 -17.63 7.80 8.52
C GLU A 161 -16.65 8.84 9.05
N SER A 162 -15.61 8.43 9.78
CA SER A 162 -14.61 9.32 10.37
C SER A 162 -13.23 8.66 10.49
N SER A 163 -12.20 9.46 10.72
CA SER A 163 -10.85 8.95 10.98
C SER A 163 -10.78 8.14 12.29
N SER A 164 -11.52 8.55 13.31
CA SER A 164 -11.52 7.89 14.63
C SER A 164 -11.98 6.42 14.57
N SER A 165 -12.90 6.08 13.66
CA SER A 165 -13.34 4.69 13.45
C SER A 165 -12.31 3.80 12.76
N LEU A 166 -11.21 4.38 12.25
CA LEU A 166 -10.13 3.67 11.58
C LEU A 166 -8.87 3.53 12.44
N ALA A 167 -8.84 4.10 13.64
CA ALA A 167 -7.68 4.02 14.53
C ALA A 167 -7.30 2.57 14.89
N GLU A 168 -8.27 1.66 14.91
CA GLU A 168 -8.03 0.23 15.15
C GLU A 168 -7.19 -0.44 14.05
N LEU A 169 -7.17 0.09 12.83
CA LEU A 169 -6.37 -0.46 11.72
C LEU A 169 -4.87 -0.25 11.94
N ARG A 170 -4.47 0.72 12.77
CA ARG A 170 -3.06 0.96 13.10
C ARG A 170 -2.46 -0.14 13.99
N LEU A 171 -3.30 -0.90 14.69
CA LEU A 171 -2.89 -1.91 15.68
C LEU A 171 -2.73 -3.31 15.09
N HIS A 172 -2.96 -3.47 13.79
CA HIS A 172 -3.01 -4.74 13.06
C HIS A 172 -2.10 -4.70 11.84
#